data_AF-A0A2V5H8E0-F1
#
_entry.id   AF-A0A2V5H8E0-F1
#
_cell.length_a   1.000
_cell.length_b   1.000
_cell.length_c   1.000
_cell.angle_alpha   90.00
_cell.angle_beta   90.00
_cell.angle_gamma   90.00
#
_symmetry.space_group_name_H-M   'P 1'
#
loop_
_entity.id
_entity.type
_entity.pdbx_description
1 polymer ?
#
loop_
_entity_poly.entity_id
_entity_poly.type
_entity_poly.pdbx_seq_one_letter_code
_entity_poly.pdbx_strand_id
1 'polypeptide(L)'
;LRTRLGLRNWKCGRRCTRAGTACANSIPGKNRDQIETLIKSMIFLCQKSPELISKMEELSALANCHSHRRKDPEDAQKTKWKAAFPAQHSDVRYVEVQVTELLGSASTLCGAKTESNSCLNKIGGQKVQNFQRIIDEIVRLSMYHRVSDIDYHLGILEKHMYCSDHELTIHPKKRDCWKSKTLGICTTAGFGVGLPSRSEVHYEPECKLESTEHCDGFYLKGQQISSLRIQEDSALVLLEGYRHRKSGYIYAFQAESNPGYIKIGYTTRPVLERLRSLIFDCNREMKVLFPTPLDSAKSVPNAWRVEELCHAEFVDYQVQVDCTRCLSEHREWFQISASDAFAVIKE
;
A
#
# COMPACT_ATOMS: atom_id res chain seq x y z
N LEU A 1 7.06 16.76 -7.66
CA LEU A 1 7.49 18.18 -7.75
C LEU A 1 7.52 18.78 -9.18
N ARG A 2 8.18 18.16 -10.17
CA ARG A 2 8.36 18.68 -11.56
C ARG A 2 7.11 19.28 -12.22
N THR A 3 5.96 18.59 -12.10
CA THR A 3 4.67 19.07 -12.66
C THR A 3 4.23 20.39 -12.03
N ARG A 4 4.39 20.57 -10.72
CA ARG A 4 4.03 21.79 -9.99
C ARG A 4 4.91 22.97 -10.40
N LEU A 5 6.16 22.69 -10.78
CA LEU A 5 7.09 23.67 -11.35
C LEU A 5 6.79 23.99 -12.83
N GLY A 6 5.83 23.31 -13.46
CA GLY A 6 5.47 23.53 -14.86
C GLY A 6 6.47 22.94 -15.87
N LEU A 7 7.30 21.97 -15.45
CA LEU A 7 8.39 21.41 -16.26
C LEU A 7 8.06 20.05 -16.91
N ARG A 8 6.80 19.59 -16.82
CA ARG A 8 6.38 18.23 -17.25
C ARG A 8 6.68 17.92 -18.72
N ASN A 9 6.59 18.92 -19.60
CA ASN A 9 6.68 18.74 -21.05
C ASN A 9 8.06 19.10 -21.62
N TRP A 10 9.07 19.29 -20.76
CA TRP A 10 10.40 19.75 -21.18
C TRP A 10 10.36 21.01 -22.05
N LYS A 11 9.41 21.90 -21.80
CA LYS A 11 9.31 23.21 -22.44
C LYS A 11 9.88 24.28 -21.51
N CYS A 12 10.37 25.36 -22.11
CA CYS A 12 10.83 26.53 -21.38
C CYS A 12 9.74 27.01 -20.42
N GLY A 13 10.13 27.26 -19.16
CA GLY A 13 9.18 27.60 -18.09
C GLY A 13 8.53 28.98 -18.22
N ARG A 14 9.04 29.85 -19.10
CA ARG A 14 8.54 31.21 -19.32
C ARG A 14 7.41 31.31 -20.36
N ARG A 15 6.65 32.40 -20.27
CA ARG A 15 5.73 32.87 -21.31
C ARG A 15 6.44 33.85 -22.24
N CYS A 16 6.09 33.84 -23.52
CA CYS A 16 6.59 34.82 -24.48
C CYS A 16 5.92 36.17 -24.23
N THR A 17 6.70 37.20 -23.91
CA THR A 17 6.21 38.55 -23.56
C THR A 17 5.29 39.18 -24.60
N ARG A 18 5.51 38.91 -25.90
CA ARG A 18 4.69 39.45 -27.00
C ARG A 18 3.30 38.83 -27.13
N ALA A 19 3.10 37.61 -26.63
CA ALA A 19 1.88 36.84 -26.89
C ALA A 19 1.16 36.37 -25.62
N GLY A 20 1.78 36.49 -24.43
CA GLY A 20 1.24 35.96 -23.18
C GLY A 20 1.11 34.43 -23.13
N THR A 21 1.50 33.74 -24.22
CA THR A 21 1.44 32.29 -24.38
C THR A 21 2.69 31.61 -23.82
N ALA A 22 2.58 30.34 -23.47
CA ALA A 22 3.72 29.55 -23.02
C ALA A 22 4.78 29.44 -24.12
N CYS A 23 6.06 29.52 -23.76
CA CYS A 23 7.15 29.36 -24.71
C CYS A 23 7.12 27.97 -25.35
N ALA A 24 7.18 27.92 -26.69
CA ALA A 24 7.20 26.67 -27.43
C ALA A 24 8.58 25.98 -27.42
N ASN A 25 9.64 26.69 -27.03
CA ASN A 25 11.01 26.17 -27.08
C ASN A 25 11.20 25.03 -26.06
N SER A 26 11.81 23.95 -26.53
CA SER A 26 12.15 22.79 -25.72
C SER A 26 13.43 23.03 -24.89
N ILE A 27 13.47 22.44 -23.71
CA ILE A 27 14.66 22.35 -22.86
C ILE A 27 15.65 21.38 -23.53
N PRO A 28 16.93 21.78 -23.73
CA PRO A 28 17.96 20.93 -24.30
C PRO A 28 18.10 19.60 -23.54
N GLY A 29 18.28 18.50 -24.27
CA GLY A 29 18.43 17.16 -23.68
C GLY A 29 19.49 17.09 -22.57
N LYS A 30 20.66 17.69 -22.82
CA LYS A 30 21.78 17.77 -21.88
C LYS A 30 21.47 18.44 -20.52
N ASN A 31 20.42 19.27 -20.46
CA ASN A 31 20.02 19.93 -19.22
C ASN A 31 19.00 19.10 -18.43
N ARG A 32 18.35 18.10 -19.04
CA ARG A 32 17.23 17.37 -18.41
C ARG A 32 17.69 16.58 -17.18
N ASP A 33 18.83 15.90 -17.28
CA ASP A 33 19.37 15.13 -16.15
C ASP A 33 19.84 16.03 -15.00
N GLN A 34 20.42 17.19 -15.34
CA GLN A 34 20.79 18.21 -14.35
C GLN A 34 19.55 18.78 -13.66
N ILE A 35 18.48 19.06 -14.41
CA ILE A 35 17.20 19.51 -13.87
C ILE A 35 16.60 18.44 -12.94
N GLU A 36 16.57 17.17 -13.33
CA GLU A 36 16.06 16.11 -12.45
C GLU A 36 16.89 15.97 -11.17
N THR A 37 18.22 16.04 -11.29
CA THR A 37 19.13 16.00 -10.13
C THR A 37 18.89 17.18 -9.21
N LEU A 38 18.72 18.37 -9.77
CA LEU A 38 18.47 19.60 -9.04
C LEU A 38 17.10 19.56 -8.35
N ILE A 39 16.04 19.15 -9.06
CA ILE A 39 14.70 18.96 -8.50
C ILE A 39 14.78 17.99 -7.31
N LYS A 40 15.49 16.87 -7.44
CA LYS A 40 15.69 15.90 -6.35
C LYS A 40 16.40 16.52 -5.14
N SER A 41 17.38 17.39 -5.35
CA SER A 41 18.05 18.10 -4.25
C SER A 41 17.14 19.11 -3.54
N MET A 42 16.16 19.65 -4.25
CA MET A 42 15.21 20.64 -3.72
C MET A 42 14.01 20.01 -3.01
N ILE A 43 13.81 18.69 -3.14
CA ILE A 43 12.65 17.97 -2.58
C ILE A 43 12.47 18.31 -1.09
N PHE A 44 13.56 18.38 -0.32
CA PHE A 44 13.54 18.63 1.13
C PHE A 44 13.49 20.11 1.56
N LEU A 45 13.39 21.05 0.62
CA LEU A 45 13.42 22.48 0.92
C LEU A 45 12.00 23.04 1.16
N CYS A 46 11.91 24.08 1.99
CA CYS A 46 10.70 24.85 2.20
C CYS A 46 10.92 26.33 1.81
N GLN A 47 9.86 27.13 1.80
CA GLN A 47 9.94 28.55 1.42
C GLN A 47 10.90 29.38 2.28
N LYS A 48 11.24 28.91 3.49
CA LYS A 48 12.19 29.54 4.41
C LYS A 48 13.63 29.00 4.27
N SER A 49 13.86 27.93 3.51
CA SER A 49 15.20 27.38 3.32
C SER A 49 16.08 28.36 2.54
N PRO A 50 17.25 28.78 3.06
CA PRO A 50 18.10 29.76 2.39
C PRO A 50 18.64 29.25 1.05
N GLU A 51 18.88 27.94 0.93
CA GLU A 51 19.37 27.29 -0.29
C GLU A 51 18.30 27.19 -1.39
N LEU A 52 17.02 27.38 -1.06
CA LEU A 52 15.94 27.26 -2.05
C LEU A 52 16.07 28.30 -3.15
N ILE A 53 16.48 29.53 -2.81
CA ILE A 53 16.59 30.63 -3.76
C ILE A 53 17.72 30.35 -4.76
N SER A 54 18.91 29.99 -4.29
CA SER A 54 20.05 29.69 -5.16
C SER A 54 19.78 28.47 -6.05
N LYS A 55 19.09 27.45 -5.52
CA LYS A 55 18.68 26.28 -6.30
C LYS A 55 17.62 26.61 -7.35
N MET A 56 16.70 27.54 -7.07
CA MET A 56 15.75 28.04 -8.07
C MET A 56 16.44 28.84 -9.18
N GLU A 57 17.50 29.58 -8.87
CA GLU A 57 18.30 30.31 -9.86
C GLU A 57 19.02 29.34 -10.80
N GLU A 58 19.67 28.32 -10.22
CA GLU A 58 20.28 27.23 -10.96
C GLU A 58 19.24 26.54 -11.88
N LEU A 59 18.04 26.27 -11.35
CA LEU A 59 16.96 25.65 -12.11
C LEU A 59 16.46 26.54 -13.25
N SER A 60 16.32 27.84 -12.99
CA SER A 60 15.92 28.84 -13.99
C SER A 60 16.95 28.93 -15.13
N ALA A 61 18.24 28.90 -14.80
CA ALA A 61 19.32 28.95 -15.77
C ALA A 61 19.38 27.71 -16.69
N LEU A 62 18.92 26.56 -16.19
CA LEU A 62 18.84 25.29 -16.95
C LEU A 62 17.54 25.14 -17.74
N ALA A 63 16.41 25.56 -17.18
CA ALA A 63 15.07 25.34 -17.75
C ALA A 63 14.64 26.41 -18.77
N ASN A 64 15.24 27.60 -18.75
CA ASN A 64 14.89 28.66 -19.70
C ASN A 64 15.65 28.51 -21.03
N CYS A 65 14.95 28.77 -22.14
CA CYS A 65 15.59 28.84 -23.45
C CYS A 65 16.45 30.11 -23.58
N HIS A 66 17.34 30.14 -24.57
CA HIS A 66 18.26 31.25 -24.80
C HIS A 66 17.54 32.61 -24.94
N SER A 67 16.34 32.63 -25.53
CA SER A 67 15.52 33.84 -25.71
C SER A 67 14.96 34.40 -24.40
N HIS A 68 14.81 33.55 -23.37
CA HIS A 68 14.27 33.92 -22.05
C HIS A 68 15.33 33.98 -20.94
N ARG A 69 16.60 33.70 -21.26
CA ARG A 69 17.71 33.78 -20.29
C ARG A 69 18.11 35.21 -19.93
N ARG A 70 17.76 36.20 -20.78
CA ARG A 70 18.27 37.59 -20.67
C ARG A 70 17.20 38.68 -20.49
N LYS A 71 15.90 38.37 -20.54
CA LYS A 71 14.88 39.37 -20.93
C LYS A 71 13.71 39.63 -19.96
N ASP A 72 13.54 38.91 -18.86
CA ASP A 72 12.37 39.12 -17.98
C ASP A 72 12.73 39.13 -16.49
N PRO A 73 11.96 39.86 -15.66
CA PRO A 73 12.13 39.87 -14.22
C PRO A 73 12.06 38.43 -13.70
N GLU A 74 13.12 37.99 -13.06
CA GLU A 74 13.23 36.65 -12.48
C GLU A 74 12.17 36.38 -11.40
N ASP A 75 11.58 37.44 -10.85
CA ASP A 75 10.84 37.39 -9.59
C ASP A 75 9.45 36.76 -9.71
N ALA A 76 8.71 36.97 -10.80
CA ALA A 76 7.35 36.43 -10.93
C ALA A 76 7.36 34.88 -11.05
N GLN A 77 8.31 34.34 -11.82
CA GLN A 77 8.45 32.88 -11.97
C GLN A 77 9.02 32.25 -10.71
N LYS A 78 10.04 32.87 -10.09
CA LYS A 78 10.59 32.43 -8.80
C LYS A 78 9.50 32.42 -7.73
N THR A 79 8.63 33.44 -7.69
CA THR A 79 7.49 33.50 -6.76
C THR A 79 6.52 32.34 -6.98
N LYS A 80 6.15 32.06 -8.24
CA LYS A 80 5.28 30.93 -8.59
C LYS A 80 5.92 29.58 -8.21
N TRP A 81 7.20 29.41 -8.47
CA TRP A 81 7.92 28.20 -8.08
C TRP A 81 8.03 28.08 -6.56
N LYS A 82 8.31 29.17 -5.84
CA LYS A 82 8.36 29.21 -4.38
C LYS A 82 7.03 28.80 -3.76
N ALA A 83 5.90 29.21 -4.34
CA ALA A 83 4.58 28.77 -3.91
C ALA A 83 4.32 27.25 -4.10
N ALA A 84 5.12 26.55 -4.92
CA ALA A 84 5.07 25.09 -5.04
C ALA A 84 5.78 24.37 -3.88
N PHE A 85 6.52 25.08 -3.04
CA PHE A 85 7.16 24.54 -1.85
C PHE A 85 6.32 24.87 -0.61
N PRO A 86 6.35 24.03 0.44
CA PRO A 86 5.65 24.31 1.69
C PRO A 86 6.16 25.57 2.37
N ALA A 87 5.27 26.30 3.06
CA ALA A 87 5.62 27.54 3.74
C ALA A 87 6.61 27.32 4.89
N GLN A 88 6.51 26.16 5.56
CA GLN A 88 7.32 25.73 6.68
C GLN A 88 7.50 24.22 6.65
N HIS A 89 8.54 23.73 7.33
CA HIS A 89 8.82 22.29 7.40
C HIS A 89 7.70 21.50 8.10
N SER A 90 6.89 22.13 8.95
CA SER A 90 5.77 21.51 9.67
C SER A 90 4.43 21.45 8.92
N ASP A 91 4.40 21.82 7.63
CA ASP A 91 3.19 21.58 6.82
C ASP A 91 3.01 20.06 6.68
N VAL A 92 1.87 19.53 7.10
CA VAL A 92 1.52 18.10 6.98
C VAL A 92 1.70 17.62 5.53
N ARG A 93 1.40 18.48 4.55
CA ARG A 93 1.57 18.19 3.12
C ARG A 93 3.03 18.07 2.70
N TYR A 94 3.97 18.65 3.47
CA TYR A 94 5.39 18.39 3.27
C TYR A 94 5.67 16.92 3.51
N VAL A 95 5.39 16.41 4.72
CA VAL A 95 5.67 15.01 5.09
C VAL A 95 5.02 14.03 4.10
N GLU A 96 3.75 14.23 3.76
CA GLU A 96 3.04 13.38 2.79
C GLU A 96 3.75 13.32 1.43
N VAL A 97 4.06 14.47 0.84
CA VAL A 97 4.72 14.54 -0.47
C VAL A 97 6.12 13.94 -0.41
N GLN A 98 6.88 14.24 0.65
CA GLN A 98 8.25 13.77 0.81
C GLN A 98 8.33 12.25 0.97
N VAL A 99 7.48 11.69 1.83
CA VAL A 99 7.44 10.24 2.08
C VAL A 99 6.96 9.50 0.84
N THR A 100 5.93 10.01 0.15
CA THR A 100 5.45 9.42 -1.11
C THR A 100 6.53 9.42 -2.19
N GLU A 101 7.22 10.55 -2.40
CA GLU A 101 8.30 10.63 -3.40
C GLU A 101 9.51 9.74 -3.04
N LEU A 102 9.82 9.60 -1.74
CA LEU A 102 10.88 8.73 -1.24
C LEU A 102 10.60 7.23 -1.52
N LEU A 103 9.37 6.79 -1.27
CA LEU A 103 8.96 5.40 -1.45
C LEU A 103 8.71 5.06 -2.94
N GLY A 104 8.38 6.07 -3.75
CA GLY A 104 8.16 5.96 -5.18
C GLY A 104 6.70 5.65 -5.52
N SER A 105 6.46 5.22 -6.75
CA SER A 105 5.12 4.84 -7.22
C SER A 105 5.03 3.34 -7.44
N ALA A 106 3.81 2.81 -7.32
CA ALA A 106 3.54 1.42 -7.62
C ALA A 106 3.97 1.08 -9.06
N SER A 107 4.67 -0.04 -9.21
CA SER A 107 5.19 -0.54 -10.50
C SER A 107 4.58 -1.89 -10.81
N THR A 108 4.25 -2.12 -12.08
CA THR A 108 3.84 -3.44 -12.57
C THR A 108 5.03 -4.36 -12.87
N LEU A 109 6.27 -3.85 -12.72
CA LEU A 109 7.52 -4.58 -12.92
C LEU A 109 8.27 -4.73 -11.60
N CYS A 110 8.97 -5.85 -11.47
CA CYS A 110 9.84 -6.17 -10.33
C CYS A 110 10.86 -5.06 -10.08
N GLY A 111 10.99 -4.63 -8.82
CA GLY A 111 11.94 -3.59 -8.39
C GLY A 111 13.39 -4.06 -8.28
N ALA A 112 13.67 -5.33 -8.55
CA ALA A 112 15.01 -5.90 -8.47
C ALA A 112 15.90 -5.36 -9.60
N LYS A 113 17.10 -4.92 -9.23
CA LYS A 113 18.15 -4.50 -10.16
C LYS A 113 19.38 -5.34 -9.90
N THR A 114 19.87 -6.03 -10.93
CA THR A 114 21.21 -6.61 -10.91
C THR A 114 22.20 -5.62 -11.52
N GLU A 115 23.50 -5.89 -11.41
CA GLU A 115 24.55 -5.03 -11.97
C GLU A 115 24.39 -4.82 -13.49
N SER A 116 23.77 -5.79 -14.17
CA SER A 116 23.64 -5.78 -15.63
C SER A 116 22.25 -5.45 -16.13
N ASN A 117 21.15 -5.74 -15.41
CA ASN A 117 19.78 -5.49 -15.89
C ASN A 117 18.72 -5.34 -14.78
N SER A 118 17.62 -4.65 -15.10
CA SER A 118 16.40 -4.69 -14.29
C SER A 118 15.63 -5.98 -14.53
N CYS A 119 15.03 -6.56 -13.49
CA CYS A 119 14.15 -7.71 -13.65
C CYS A 119 12.90 -7.32 -14.46
N LEU A 120 12.61 -8.06 -15.53
CA LEU A 120 11.46 -7.83 -16.42
C LEU A 120 10.19 -8.54 -15.96
N ASN A 121 10.25 -9.34 -14.89
CA ASN A 121 9.09 -10.06 -14.39
C ASN A 121 8.04 -9.09 -13.90
N LYS A 122 6.78 -9.37 -14.26
CA LYS A 122 5.65 -8.58 -13.81
C LYS A 122 5.32 -8.88 -12.36
N ILE A 123 4.88 -7.85 -11.66
CA ILE A 123 4.26 -7.95 -10.35
C ILE A 123 2.75 -8.08 -10.56
N GLY A 124 2.11 -9.00 -9.84
CA GLY A 124 0.66 -9.19 -9.92
C GLY A 124 -0.11 -7.92 -9.53
N GLY A 125 -1.23 -7.64 -10.20
CA GLY A 125 -2.02 -6.42 -9.97
C GLY A 125 -2.42 -6.19 -8.51
N GLN A 126 -2.68 -7.26 -7.75
CA GLN A 126 -2.93 -7.18 -6.32
C GLN A 126 -1.74 -6.64 -5.53
N LYS A 127 -0.51 -7.12 -5.82
CA LYS A 127 0.72 -6.61 -5.18
C LYS A 127 0.93 -5.12 -5.50
N VAL A 128 0.60 -4.66 -6.71
CA VAL A 128 0.67 -3.24 -7.10
C VAL A 128 -0.33 -2.38 -6.31
N GLN A 129 -1.56 -2.86 -6.14
CA GLN A 129 -2.57 -2.16 -5.33
C GLN A 129 -2.18 -2.14 -3.84
N ASN A 130 -1.69 -3.26 -3.30
CA ASN A 130 -1.22 -3.33 -1.93
C ASN A 130 -0.03 -2.39 -1.72
N PHE A 131 0.90 -2.32 -2.66
CA PHE A 131 2.03 -1.40 -2.61
C PHE A 131 1.55 0.05 -2.43
N GLN A 132 0.56 0.49 -3.22
CA GLN A 132 0.01 1.84 -3.08
C GLN A 132 -0.68 2.05 -1.72
N ARG A 133 -1.52 1.11 -1.27
CA ARG A 133 -2.18 1.20 0.04
C ARG A 133 -1.19 1.28 1.19
N ILE A 134 -0.09 0.53 1.11
CA ILE A 134 0.97 0.54 2.13
C ILE A 134 1.71 1.88 2.13
N ILE A 135 1.98 2.48 0.96
CA ILE A 135 2.54 3.84 0.90
C ILE A 135 1.61 4.84 1.60
N ASP A 136 0.32 4.80 1.28
CA ASP A 136 -0.67 5.70 1.87
C ASP A 136 -0.71 5.54 3.41
N GLU A 137 -0.60 4.30 3.89
CA GLU A 137 -0.54 3.99 5.32
C GLU A 137 0.77 4.47 5.98
N ILE A 138 1.93 4.28 5.33
CA ILE A 138 3.21 4.79 5.85
C ILE A 138 3.19 6.32 5.92
N VAL A 139 2.63 6.98 4.90
CA VAL A 139 2.41 8.43 4.89
C VAL A 139 1.54 8.82 6.08
N ARG A 140 0.41 8.13 6.29
CA ARG A 140 -0.48 8.35 7.43
C ARG A 140 0.28 8.23 8.75
N LEU A 141 0.99 7.13 8.98
CA LEU A 141 1.74 6.87 10.20
C LEU A 141 2.87 7.87 10.45
N SER A 142 3.50 8.36 9.38
CA SER A 142 4.53 9.40 9.44
C SER A 142 3.99 10.73 9.99
N MET A 143 2.71 11.02 9.77
CA MET A 143 2.04 12.20 10.33
C MET A 143 1.64 12.02 11.82
N TYR A 144 1.42 10.79 12.28
CA TYR A 144 0.95 10.48 13.64
C TYR A 144 2.03 9.90 14.57
N HIS A 145 3.32 10.00 14.19
CA HIS A 145 4.47 9.62 15.02
C HIS A 145 4.53 8.15 15.47
N ARG A 146 3.89 7.23 14.74
CA ARG A 146 3.93 5.79 15.05
C ARG A 146 5.11 5.11 14.38
N VAL A 147 6.31 5.48 14.84
CA VAL A 147 7.59 5.04 14.24
C VAL A 147 7.76 3.53 14.27
N SER A 148 7.27 2.85 15.31
CA SER A 148 7.27 1.38 15.41
C SER A 148 6.52 0.73 14.25
N ASP A 149 5.39 1.31 13.87
CA ASP A 149 4.47 0.74 12.88
C ASP A 149 4.99 0.97 11.46
N ILE A 150 5.69 2.10 11.22
CA ILE A 150 6.33 2.41 9.94
C ILE A 150 7.29 1.30 9.52
N ASP A 151 8.08 0.76 10.46
CA ASP A 151 9.07 -0.26 10.15
C ASP A 151 8.44 -1.58 9.68
N TYR A 152 7.34 -1.98 10.32
CA TYR A 152 6.54 -3.12 9.91
C TYR A 152 5.98 -2.94 8.49
N HIS A 153 5.37 -1.79 8.20
CA HIS A 153 4.82 -1.50 6.87
C HIS A 153 5.89 -1.39 5.79
N LEU A 154 7.08 -0.85 6.09
CA LEU A 154 8.21 -0.84 5.16
C LEU A 154 8.66 -2.26 4.81
N GLY A 155 8.65 -3.19 5.76
CA GLY A 155 8.93 -4.60 5.51
C GLY A 155 7.90 -5.26 4.58
N ILE A 156 6.61 -4.92 4.72
CA ILE A 156 5.57 -5.41 3.81
C ILE A 156 5.72 -4.76 2.43
N LEU A 157 5.96 -3.45 2.37
CA LEU A 157 6.16 -2.69 1.13
C LEU A 157 7.28 -3.30 0.29
N GLU A 158 8.41 -3.63 0.93
CA GLU A 158 9.56 -4.26 0.29
C GLU A 158 9.18 -5.59 -0.38
N LYS A 159 8.41 -6.46 0.29
CA LYS A 159 7.95 -7.74 -0.28
C LYS A 159 7.03 -7.58 -1.49
N HIS A 160 6.22 -6.51 -1.53
CA HIS A 160 5.35 -6.22 -2.67
C HIS A 160 6.08 -5.59 -3.86
N MET A 161 7.34 -5.16 -3.70
CA MET A 161 8.16 -4.66 -4.81
C MET A 161 8.73 -5.74 -5.71
N TYR A 162 8.72 -7.00 -5.28
CA TYR A 162 9.48 -8.05 -5.94
C TYR A 162 8.57 -9.15 -6.49
N CYS A 163 8.99 -9.74 -7.61
CA CYS A 163 8.38 -10.97 -8.12
C CYS A 163 8.78 -12.16 -7.22
N SER A 164 8.10 -13.30 -7.39
CA SER A 164 8.36 -14.53 -6.63
C SER A 164 9.85 -14.89 -6.55
N ASP A 165 10.55 -14.80 -7.67
CA ASP A 165 11.96 -15.22 -7.79
C ASP A 165 12.92 -14.33 -7.00
N HIS A 166 12.50 -13.09 -6.70
CA HIS A 166 13.29 -12.08 -6.01
C HIS A 166 12.81 -11.80 -4.59
N GLU A 167 11.69 -12.38 -4.15
CA GLU A 167 11.13 -12.15 -2.83
C GLU A 167 12.02 -12.75 -1.72
N LEU A 168 12.74 -13.84 -2.01
CA LEU A 168 13.56 -14.58 -1.05
C LEU A 168 15.05 -14.23 -1.08
N THR A 169 15.52 -13.59 -2.14
CA THR A 169 16.96 -13.37 -2.39
C THR A 169 17.43 -11.96 -2.06
N ILE A 170 16.52 -11.06 -1.69
CA ILE A 170 16.85 -9.64 -1.54
C ILE A 170 17.16 -9.25 -0.10
N HIS A 171 18.29 -8.55 0.04
CA HIS A 171 18.78 -8.02 1.31
C HIS A 171 17.96 -6.81 1.80
N PRO A 172 17.74 -6.67 3.12
CA PRO A 172 16.94 -5.62 3.75
C PRO A 172 17.52 -4.19 3.66
N LYS A 173 18.58 -3.97 2.85
CA LYS A 173 19.27 -2.68 2.73
C LYS A 173 18.34 -1.55 2.28
N LYS A 174 17.29 -1.86 1.51
CA LYS A 174 16.36 -0.85 0.99
C LYS A 174 15.39 -0.39 2.07
N ARG A 175 14.85 -1.32 2.85
CA ARG A 175 14.04 -1.02 4.05
C ARG A 175 14.77 -0.10 5.01
N ASP A 176 16.02 -0.38 5.35
CA ASP A 176 16.80 0.45 6.29
C ASP A 176 17.02 1.87 5.76
N CYS A 177 17.33 1.99 4.46
CA CYS A 177 17.48 3.28 3.78
C CYS A 177 16.17 4.10 3.82
N TRP A 178 15.03 3.47 3.52
CA TRP A 178 13.74 4.13 3.63
C TRP A 178 13.40 4.52 5.06
N LYS A 179 13.59 3.62 6.02
CA LYS A 179 13.33 3.89 7.44
C LYS A 179 14.11 5.11 7.92
N SER A 180 15.41 5.14 7.67
CA SER A 180 16.28 6.27 8.04
C SER A 180 15.82 7.59 7.40
N LYS A 181 15.49 7.57 6.10
CA LYS A 181 15.06 8.78 5.38
C LYS A 181 13.67 9.26 5.78
N THR A 182 12.70 8.35 5.96
CA THR A 182 11.35 8.67 6.45
C THR A 182 11.43 9.31 7.83
N LEU A 183 12.27 8.77 8.72
CA LEU A 183 12.49 9.36 10.04
C LEU A 183 13.15 10.73 9.96
N GLY A 184 14.15 10.90 9.09
CA GLY A 184 14.77 12.20 8.83
C GLY A 184 13.75 13.25 8.37
N ILE A 185 12.81 12.88 7.48
CA ILE A 185 11.71 13.74 7.03
C ILE A 185 10.83 14.15 8.21
N CYS A 186 10.38 13.18 9.02
CA CYS A 186 9.50 13.45 10.16
C CYS A 186 10.17 14.38 11.19
N THR A 187 11.43 14.11 11.53
CA THR A 187 12.21 14.93 12.47
C THR A 187 12.40 16.36 11.94
N THR A 188 12.79 16.52 10.67
CA THR A 188 12.99 17.85 10.04
C THR A 188 11.70 18.67 10.03
N ALA A 189 10.58 18.00 9.84
CA ALA A 189 9.27 18.62 9.81
C ALA A 189 8.75 19.05 11.20
N GLY A 190 9.56 18.89 12.25
CA GLY A 190 9.14 19.18 13.62
C GLY A 190 8.13 18.16 14.14
N PHE A 191 7.91 17.06 13.40
CA PHE A 191 7.18 15.90 13.88
C PHE A 191 8.12 14.98 14.71
N GLY A 192 9.20 15.54 15.28
CA GLY A 192 10.17 14.82 16.10
C GLY A 192 9.73 14.69 17.56
N VAL A 193 9.29 13.48 17.92
CA VAL A 193 9.44 12.77 19.20
C VAL A 193 9.54 13.66 20.45
N GLY A 194 8.39 14.16 20.92
CA GLY A 194 8.16 14.11 22.36
C GLY A 194 8.15 12.63 22.74
N LEU A 195 9.33 12.04 22.97
CA LEU A 195 9.42 10.79 23.71
C LEU A 195 8.73 11.15 25.02
N PRO A 196 7.61 10.50 25.39
CA PRO A 196 7.28 10.50 26.79
C PRO A 196 8.51 9.90 27.45
N SER A 197 9.29 10.71 28.15
CA SER A 197 10.16 10.23 29.19
C SER A 197 9.23 9.40 30.06
N ARG A 198 9.27 8.09 29.88
CA ARG A 198 8.55 7.15 30.71
C ARG A 198 9.19 7.35 32.07
N SER A 199 8.62 8.22 32.89
CA SER A 199 8.91 8.31 34.31
C SER A 199 8.83 6.87 34.80
N GLU A 200 9.96 6.38 35.30
CA GLU A 200 10.07 5.07 35.94
C GLU A 200 9.07 5.02 37.09
N VAL A 201 7.87 4.54 36.79
CA VAL A 201 6.99 4.00 37.82
C VAL A 201 7.56 2.62 38.08
N HIS A 202 8.39 2.55 39.13
CA HIS A 202 8.74 1.30 39.77
C HIS A 202 7.44 0.53 40.09
N TYR A 203 7.23 -0.57 39.40
CA TYR A 203 6.32 -1.62 39.82
C TYR A 203 7.18 -2.84 40.11
N GLU A 204 7.32 -3.18 41.40
CA GLU A 204 7.85 -4.48 41.80
C GLU A 204 6.85 -5.59 41.42
N PRO A 205 7.34 -6.77 41.01
CA PRO A 205 6.49 -7.85 40.54
C PRO A 205 6.22 -8.87 41.64
N GLU A 206 4.95 -9.21 41.83
CA GLU A 206 4.58 -10.54 42.32
C GLU A 206 3.43 -11.07 41.47
N CYS A 207 3.71 -12.07 40.63
CA CYS A 207 3.17 -13.42 40.81
C CYS A 207 3.57 -14.32 39.63
N LYS A 208 3.97 -15.55 39.97
CA LYS A 208 4.42 -16.62 39.09
C LYS A 208 3.25 -17.17 38.26
N LEU A 209 3.48 -17.46 36.98
CA LEU A 209 2.95 -18.67 36.31
C LEU A 209 3.58 -18.86 34.92
N GLU A 210 4.39 -19.92 34.87
CA GLU A 210 4.68 -20.91 33.83
C GLU A 210 4.64 -20.57 32.33
N SER A 211 5.71 -21.06 31.69
CA SER A 211 6.06 -21.18 30.27
C SER A 211 4.92 -21.22 29.25
N THR A 212 5.02 -20.34 28.25
CA THR A 212 4.44 -20.55 26.93
C THR A 212 5.51 -20.40 25.86
N GLU A 213 5.60 -21.42 25.01
CA GLU A 213 6.52 -21.52 23.89
C GLU A 213 6.21 -20.47 22.82
N HIS A 214 7.28 -19.96 22.23
CA HIS A 214 7.29 -18.88 21.26
C HIS A 214 7.05 -19.45 19.85
N CYS A 215 5.87 -19.20 19.28
CA CYS A 215 5.57 -19.46 17.87
C CYS A 215 4.83 -18.25 17.26
N ASP A 216 5.24 -17.84 16.06
CA ASP A 216 4.88 -16.60 15.35
C ASP A 216 3.38 -16.21 15.42
N GLY A 217 3.08 -15.21 16.25
CA GLY A 217 1.74 -14.89 16.75
C GLY A 217 0.84 -14.07 15.81
N PHE A 218 -0.38 -14.57 15.63
CA PHE A 218 -1.57 -13.81 15.26
C PHE A 218 -2.04 -12.93 16.43
N TYR A 219 -2.71 -11.82 16.13
CA TYR A 219 -3.66 -11.21 17.07
C TYR A 219 -5.06 -11.67 16.68
N LEU A 220 -5.62 -12.61 17.43
CA LEU A 220 -7.03 -13.00 17.34
C LEU A 220 -7.78 -12.28 18.46
N LYS A 221 -8.67 -11.34 18.11
CA LYS A 221 -9.69 -10.85 19.04
C LYS A 221 -11.01 -11.51 18.68
N GLY A 222 -11.47 -12.44 19.51
CA GLY A 222 -12.83 -12.95 19.42
C GLY A 222 -13.80 -11.87 19.87
N GLN A 223 -14.66 -11.40 18.98
CA GLN A 223 -15.77 -10.51 19.32
C GLN A 223 -17.04 -11.09 18.66
N GLN A 224 -17.98 -11.55 19.48
CA GLN A 224 -19.30 -11.99 19.03
C GLN A 224 -20.04 -10.78 18.45
N ILE A 225 -20.54 -10.91 17.22
CA ILE A 225 -21.31 -9.87 16.54
C ILE A 225 -22.80 -10.15 16.76
N SER A 226 -23.47 -9.30 17.56
CA SER A 226 -24.93 -9.30 17.66
C SER A 226 -25.55 -8.56 16.47
N SER A 227 -26.49 -9.23 15.82
CA SER A 227 -27.33 -8.79 14.69
C SER A 227 -27.91 -7.37 14.84
N LEU A 228 -27.66 -6.51 13.84
CA LEU A 228 -28.29 -5.20 13.66
C LEU A 228 -28.75 -5.07 12.20
N ARG A 229 -30.07 -4.95 12.00
CA ARG A 229 -30.73 -4.80 10.69
C ARG A 229 -30.51 -3.40 10.13
N ILE A 230 -30.25 -3.31 8.82
CA ILE A 230 -30.23 -2.06 8.04
C ILE A 230 -31.28 -2.16 6.92
N GLN A 231 -32.01 -1.06 6.68
CA GLN A 231 -32.95 -0.90 5.54
C GLN A 231 -32.17 -0.68 4.24
N GLU A 232 -32.52 -1.44 3.19
CA GLU A 232 -31.80 -1.45 1.91
C GLU A 232 -32.36 -0.48 0.85
N ASP A 233 -31.44 0.05 0.05
CA ASP A 233 -31.64 1.02 -1.02
C ASP A 233 -31.88 0.32 -2.38
N SER A 234 -32.87 0.78 -3.17
CA SER A 234 -33.47 0.01 -4.29
C SER A 234 -32.54 -0.31 -5.48
N ALA A 235 -31.36 0.31 -5.58
CA ALA A 235 -30.37 0.02 -6.64
C ALA A 235 -29.43 -1.15 -6.28
N LEU A 236 -29.20 -1.40 -4.98
CA LEU A 236 -28.48 -2.58 -4.48
C LEU A 236 -29.25 -3.86 -4.81
N VAL A 237 -30.58 -3.84 -4.63
CA VAL A 237 -31.50 -4.96 -4.90
C VAL A 237 -31.37 -5.49 -6.33
N LEU A 238 -31.15 -4.63 -7.33
CA LEU A 238 -30.98 -5.06 -8.73
C LEU A 238 -29.60 -5.70 -9.01
N LEU A 239 -28.53 -5.18 -8.39
CA LEU A 239 -27.17 -5.73 -8.52
C LEU A 239 -26.99 -7.01 -7.71
N GLU A 240 -27.59 -7.09 -6.52
CA GLU A 240 -27.72 -8.30 -5.71
C GLU A 240 -28.52 -9.35 -6.47
N GLY A 241 -29.67 -8.97 -7.04
CA GLY A 241 -30.48 -9.79 -7.94
C GLY A 241 -29.69 -10.46 -9.08
N TYR A 242 -28.68 -9.78 -9.63
CA TYR A 242 -27.81 -10.31 -10.69
C TYR A 242 -26.69 -11.20 -10.16
N ARG A 243 -26.14 -10.92 -8.97
CA ARG A 243 -25.15 -11.79 -8.30
C ARG A 243 -25.79 -13.10 -7.86
N HIS A 244 -27.03 -13.08 -7.39
CA HIS A 244 -27.75 -14.25 -6.90
C HIS A 244 -27.98 -15.33 -7.96
N ARG A 245 -27.89 -15.02 -9.27
CA ARG A 245 -28.22 -15.96 -10.36
C ARG A 245 -27.01 -16.67 -10.98
N LYS A 246 -25.79 -16.33 -10.58
CA LYS A 246 -24.59 -16.89 -11.20
C LYS A 246 -24.31 -18.28 -10.64
N SER A 247 -24.15 -19.25 -11.53
CA SER A 247 -23.58 -20.53 -11.17
C SER A 247 -22.10 -20.38 -10.82
N GLY A 248 -21.61 -21.25 -9.96
CA GLY A 248 -20.23 -21.24 -9.49
C GLY A 248 -19.93 -22.47 -8.66
N TYR A 249 -18.86 -22.44 -7.89
CA TYR A 249 -18.39 -23.56 -7.08
C TYR A 249 -18.27 -23.12 -5.63
N ILE A 250 -18.71 -23.97 -4.72
CA ILE A 250 -18.45 -23.83 -3.28
C ILE A 250 -17.16 -24.57 -2.95
N TYR A 251 -16.36 -23.99 -2.07
CA TYR A 251 -15.15 -24.61 -1.56
C TYR A 251 -15.03 -24.44 -0.04
N ALA A 252 -14.30 -25.36 0.56
CA ALA A 252 -13.85 -25.26 1.94
C ALA A 252 -12.35 -25.53 1.98
N PHE A 253 -11.57 -24.59 2.52
CA PHE A 253 -10.13 -24.70 2.67
C PHE A 253 -9.73 -24.51 4.14
N GLN A 254 -8.60 -25.06 4.52
CA GLN A 254 -8.00 -24.85 5.84
C GLN A 254 -6.57 -24.38 5.66
N ALA A 255 -6.16 -23.33 6.38
CA ALA A 255 -4.76 -22.93 6.39
C ALA A 255 -3.96 -23.96 7.20
N GLU A 256 -2.84 -24.43 6.66
CA GLU A 256 -2.02 -25.44 7.37
C GLU A 256 -1.45 -24.91 8.69
N SER A 257 -1.15 -23.60 8.73
CA SER A 257 -0.71 -22.89 9.93
C SER A 257 -1.78 -22.83 11.04
N ASN A 258 -3.07 -23.01 10.71
CA ASN A 258 -4.19 -22.82 11.63
C ASN A 258 -5.18 -23.99 11.55
N PRO A 259 -4.83 -25.18 12.08
CA PRO A 259 -5.78 -26.27 12.20
C PRO A 259 -6.99 -25.85 13.04
N GLY A 260 -8.17 -26.37 12.71
CA GLY A 260 -9.45 -26.06 13.37
C GLY A 260 -10.19 -24.84 12.83
N TYR A 261 -9.60 -24.07 11.91
CA TYR A 261 -10.27 -22.97 11.21
C TYR A 261 -10.48 -23.29 9.74
N ILE A 262 -11.71 -23.15 9.27
CA ILE A 262 -12.11 -23.49 7.90
C ILE A 262 -12.62 -22.23 7.22
N LYS A 263 -12.08 -21.95 6.03
CA LYS A 263 -12.58 -20.93 5.13
C LYS A 263 -13.62 -21.54 4.21
N ILE A 264 -14.86 -21.07 4.27
CA ILE A 264 -15.93 -21.45 3.33
C ILE A 264 -16.15 -20.30 2.36
N GLY A 265 -16.14 -20.58 1.06
CA GLY A 265 -16.59 -19.56 0.13
C GLY A 265 -16.98 -20.04 -1.26
N TYR A 266 -17.30 -19.10 -2.14
CA TYR A 266 -17.65 -19.39 -3.54
C TYR A 266 -16.71 -18.77 -4.58
N THR A 267 -16.76 -19.31 -5.80
CA THR A 267 -16.06 -18.77 -6.97
C THR A 267 -16.83 -19.07 -8.24
N THR A 268 -16.83 -18.15 -9.22
CA THR A 268 -17.36 -18.40 -10.58
C THR A 268 -16.31 -18.95 -11.54
N ARG A 269 -15.06 -19.10 -11.08
CA ARG A 269 -13.91 -19.66 -11.80
C ARG A 269 -13.54 -21.03 -11.21
N PRO A 270 -12.75 -21.87 -11.90
CA PRO A 270 -12.31 -23.16 -11.37
C PRO A 270 -11.72 -23.06 -9.95
N VAL A 271 -12.07 -24.02 -9.09
CA VAL A 271 -11.68 -23.99 -7.66
C VAL A 271 -10.15 -23.97 -7.49
N LEU A 272 -9.41 -24.67 -8.35
CA LEU A 272 -7.94 -24.65 -8.37
C LEU A 272 -7.35 -23.25 -8.64
N GLU A 273 -7.96 -22.47 -9.53
CA GLU A 273 -7.53 -21.08 -9.75
C GLU A 273 -7.80 -20.21 -8.52
N ARG A 274 -8.95 -20.42 -7.86
CA ARG A 274 -9.28 -19.70 -6.63
C ARG A 274 -8.33 -20.07 -5.49
N LEU A 275 -7.99 -21.33 -5.34
CA LEU A 275 -7.00 -21.82 -4.38
C LEU A 275 -5.65 -21.12 -4.60
N ARG A 276 -5.14 -21.11 -5.83
CA ARG A 276 -3.89 -20.41 -6.18
C ARG A 276 -3.95 -18.92 -5.88
N SER A 277 -5.07 -18.27 -6.19
CA SER A 277 -5.30 -16.86 -5.82
C SER A 277 -5.28 -16.66 -4.32
N LEU A 278 -5.97 -17.49 -3.53
CA LEU A 278 -5.96 -17.35 -2.07
C LEU A 278 -4.58 -17.58 -1.46
N ILE A 279 -3.87 -18.61 -1.91
CA ILE A 279 -2.48 -18.89 -1.49
C ILE A 279 -1.61 -17.68 -1.82
N PHE A 280 -1.74 -17.12 -3.02
CA PHE A 280 -0.97 -15.96 -3.46
C PHE A 280 -1.33 -14.68 -2.68
N ASP A 281 -2.63 -14.39 -2.56
CA ASP A 281 -3.14 -13.14 -1.98
C ASP A 281 -2.87 -13.08 -0.47
N CYS A 282 -3.09 -14.19 0.22
CA CYS A 282 -2.92 -14.29 1.67
C CYS A 282 -1.55 -14.81 2.08
N ASN A 283 -0.71 -15.24 1.13
CA ASN A 283 0.59 -15.89 1.36
C ASN A 283 0.52 -16.98 2.45
N ARG A 284 -0.42 -17.92 2.28
CA ARG A 284 -0.68 -19.02 3.21
C ARG A 284 -0.87 -20.31 2.44
N GLU A 285 -0.24 -21.37 2.89
CA GLU A 285 -0.53 -22.72 2.42
C GLU A 285 -1.92 -23.14 2.88
N MET A 286 -2.65 -23.77 1.95
CA MET A 286 -4.05 -24.12 2.11
C MET A 286 -4.24 -25.58 1.79
N LYS A 287 -4.75 -26.33 2.76
CA LYS A 287 -5.27 -27.67 2.59
C LYS A 287 -6.68 -27.60 2.01
N VAL A 288 -6.90 -28.32 0.91
CA VAL A 288 -8.23 -28.46 0.32
C VAL A 288 -9.05 -29.44 1.16
N LEU A 289 -10.21 -28.99 1.64
CA LEU A 289 -11.18 -29.85 2.32
C LEU A 289 -12.34 -30.20 1.38
N PHE A 290 -12.87 -29.20 0.66
CA PHE A 290 -13.94 -29.38 -0.33
C PHE A 290 -13.69 -28.54 -1.58
N PRO A 291 -13.93 -29.09 -2.79
CA PRO A 291 -14.25 -30.49 -3.09
C PRO A 291 -13.00 -31.38 -2.99
N THR A 292 -13.20 -32.66 -2.68
CA THR A 292 -12.12 -33.67 -2.66
C THR A 292 -12.55 -34.89 -3.47
N PRO A 293 -11.86 -35.24 -4.57
CA PRO A 293 -10.69 -34.54 -5.13
C PRO A 293 -11.04 -33.15 -5.70
N LEU A 294 -10.06 -32.25 -5.80
CA LEU A 294 -10.29 -30.85 -6.20
C LEU A 294 -10.97 -30.72 -7.59
N ASP A 295 -10.70 -31.67 -8.48
CA ASP A 295 -11.26 -31.73 -9.83
C ASP A 295 -12.70 -32.26 -9.88
N SER A 296 -13.24 -32.76 -8.75
CA SER A 296 -14.65 -33.18 -8.66
C SER A 296 -15.61 -32.03 -8.34
N ALA A 297 -15.16 -30.78 -8.49
CA ALA A 297 -15.95 -29.59 -8.22
C ALA A 297 -17.20 -29.56 -9.11
N LYS A 298 -18.39 -29.63 -8.50
CA LYS A 298 -19.66 -29.46 -9.21
C LYS A 298 -20.06 -27.99 -9.19
N SER A 299 -20.47 -27.48 -10.35
CA SER A 299 -21.05 -26.15 -10.43
C SER A 299 -22.44 -26.17 -9.81
N VAL A 300 -22.71 -25.27 -8.88
CA VAL A 300 -24.01 -25.07 -8.24
C VAL A 300 -24.65 -23.79 -8.77
N PRO A 301 -25.96 -23.78 -9.06
CA PRO A 301 -26.67 -22.55 -9.37
C PRO A 301 -26.68 -21.65 -8.14
N ASN A 302 -26.69 -20.33 -8.36
CA ASN A 302 -26.81 -19.34 -7.28
C ASN A 302 -25.73 -19.48 -6.20
N ALA A 303 -24.48 -19.79 -6.59
CA ALA A 303 -23.41 -20.17 -5.67
C ALA A 303 -23.15 -19.16 -4.54
N TRP A 304 -23.30 -17.87 -4.80
CA TRP A 304 -23.20 -16.84 -3.76
C TRP A 304 -24.25 -17.03 -2.64
N ARG A 305 -25.49 -17.38 -3.01
CA ARG A 305 -26.56 -17.60 -2.03
C ARG A 305 -26.31 -18.86 -1.21
N VAL A 306 -25.72 -19.89 -1.83
CA VAL A 306 -25.32 -21.11 -1.12
C VAL A 306 -24.21 -20.80 -0.11
N GLU A 307 -23.22 -19.98 -0.48
CA GLU A 307 -22.19 -19.49 0.46
C GLU A 307 -22.81 -18.74 1.65
N GLU A 308 -23.70 -17.78 1.39
CA GLU A 308 -24.36 -17.00 2.44
C GLU A 308 -25.17 -17.89 3.40
N LEU A 309 -25.84 -18.93 2.89
CA LEU A 309 -26.54 -19.90 3.72
C LEU A 309 -25.56 -20.70 4.60
N CYS A 310 -24.42 -21.12 4.05
CA CYS A 310 -23.37 -21.77 4.84
C CYS A 310 -22.83 -20.83 5.93
N HIS A 311 -22.64 -19.55 5.61
CA HIS A 311 -22.15 -18.54 6.57
C HIS A 311 -23.17 -18.27 7.66
N ALA A 312 -24.47 -18.22 7.32
CA ALA A 312 -25.54 -18.04 8.28
C ALA A 312 -25.66 -19.23 9.26
N GLU A 313 -25.51 -20.45 8.76
CA GLU A 313 -25.52 -21.67 9.60
C GLU A 313 -24.39 -21.67 10.64
N PHE A 314 -23.23 -21.11 10.27
CA PHE A 314 -22.05 -21.04 11.13
C PHE A 314 -21.78 -19.67 11.74
N VAL A 315 -22.78 -18.78 11.80
CA VAL A 315 -22.59 -17.39 12.25
C VAL A 315 -21.99 -17.31 13.66
N ASP A 316 -22.39 -18.21 14.56
CA ASP A 316 -21.90 -18.27 15.94
C ASP A 316 -20.45 -18.78 16.05
N TYR A 317 -19.95 -19.42 14.99
CA TYR A 317 -18.58 -19.93 14.87
C TYR A 317 -17.71 -19.05 13.97
N GLN A 318 -18.26 -17.95 13.44
CA GLN A 318 -17.56 -17.06 12.53
C GLN A 318 -16.44 -16.31 13.26
N VAL A 319 -15.27 -16.27 12.62
CA VAL A 319 -14.09 -15.58 13.13
C VAL A 319 -13.67 -14.52 12.14
N GLN A 320 -13.61 -13.28 12.63
CA GLN A 320 -13.04 -12.18 11.89
C GLN A 320 -11.51 -12.26 11.95
N VAL A 321 -10.87 -12.32 10.79
CA VAL A 321 -9.41 -12.43 10.67
C VAL A 321 -8.86 -11.20 9.96
N ASP A 322 -8.14 -10.37 10.70
CA ASP A 322 -7.34 -9.28 10.13
C ASP A 322 -6.07 -9.86 9.52
N CYS A 323 -6.10 -10.07 8.20
CA CYS A 323 -4.99 -10.72 7.52
C CYS A 323 -3.85 -9.74 7.28
N THR A 324 -2.80 -9.85 8.10
CA THR A 324 -1.56 -9.08 7.98
C THR A 324 -0.83 -9.23 6.64
N ARG A 325 -1.15 -10.26 5.86
CA ARG A 325 -0.52 -10.52 4.55
C ARG A 325 -1.25 -9.82 3.41
N CYS A 326 -2.57 -9.95 3.34
CA CYS A 326 -3.37 -9.33 2.27
C CYS A 326 -3.95 -7.97 2.68
N LEU A 327 -3.77 -7.57 3.95
CA LEU A 327 -4.29 -6.34 4.56
C LEU A 327 -5.80 -6.17 4.38
N SER A 328 -6.52 -7.29 4.33
CA SER A 328 -7.98 -7.33 4.28
C SER A 328 -8.51 -8.03 5.53
N GLU A 329 -9.68 -7.59 5.94
CA GLU A 329 -10.49 -8.30 6.92
C GLU A 329 -11.17 -9.48 6.22
N HIS A 330 -10.96 -10.70 6.72
CA HIS A 330 -11.66 -11.89 6.25
C HIS A 330 -12.74 -12.28 7.24
N ARG A 331 -13.97 -12.39 6.76
CA ARG A 331 -15.12 -12.85 7.55
C ARG A 331 -15.52 -14.28 7.21
N GLU A 332 -14.91 -14.88 6.19
CA GLU A 332 -15.33 -16.19 5.70
C GLU A 332 -14.61 -17.35 6.40
N TRP A 333 -14.11 -17.15 7.63
CA TRP A 333 -13.43 -18.16 8.45
C TRP A 333 -14.31 -18.60 9.61
N PHE A 334 -14.32 -19.89 9.90
CA PHE A 334 -15.18 -20.50 10.90
C PHE A 334 -14.37 -21.48 11.77
N GLN A 335 -14.59 -21.45 13.08
CA GLN A 335 -14.00 -22.41 14.01
C GLN A 335 -14.89 -23.66 14.13
N ILE A 336 -14.79 -24.54 13.14
CA ILE A 336 -15.64 -25.73 12.99
C ILE A 336 -14.83 -26.93 12.50
N SER A 337 -15.37 -28.13 12.67
CA SER A 337 -14.73 -29.33 12.14
C SER A 337 -14.92 -29.46 10.62
N ALA A 338 -14.04 -30.20 9.95
CA ALA A 338 -14.18 -30.47 8.52
C ALA A 338 -15.46 -31.26 8.21
N SER A 339 -15.88 -32.16 9.11
CA SER A 339 -17.15 -32.89 9.00
C SER A 339 -18.36 -31.95 9.00
N ASP A 340 -18.38 -30.95 9.88
CA ASP A 340 -19.51 -30.01 9.98
C ASP A 340 -19.59 -29.16 8.72
N ALA A 341 -18.44 -28.63 8.27
CA ALA A 341 -18.38 -27.89 7.01
C ALA A 341 -18.88 -28.73 5.82
N PHE A 342 -18.57 -30.03 5.77
CA PHE A 342 -19.04 -30.91 4.71
C PHE A 342 -20.51 -31.25 4.79
N ALA A 343 -21.08 -31.37 5.99
CA ALA A 343 -22.50 -31.62 6.16
C ALA A 343 -23.30 -30.47 5.54
N VAL A 344 -22.97 -29.23 5.91
CA VAL A 344 -23.69 -28.03 5.45
C VAL A 344 -23.49 -27.75 3.97
N ILE A 345 -22.29 -27.98 3.41
CA ILE A 345 -22.04 -27.74 1.98
C ILE A 345 -22.75 -28.77 1.07
N LYS A 346 -23.10 -29.95 1.59
CA LYS A 346 -23.67 -31.06 0.79
C LYS A 346 -25.20 -31.17 0.90
N GLU A 347 -25.81 -30.54 1.89
CA GLU A 347 -27.27 -30.35 1.94
C GLU A 347 -27.74 -29.43 0.81
#